data_AF-A0A3D5Z780-F1
#
_entry.id   AF-A0A3D5Z780-F1
#
_cell.length_a   1.000
_cell.length_b   1.000
_cell.length_c   1.000
_cell.angle_alpha   90.00
_cell.angle_beta   90.00
_cell.angle_gamma   90.00
#
_symmetry.space_group_name_H-M   'P 1'
#
loop_
_entity.id
_entity.type
_entity.pdbx_description
1 polymer ?
#
loop_
_entity_poly.entity_id
_entity_poly.type
_entity_poly.pdbx_seq_one_letter_code
_entity_poly.pdbx_strand_id
1 'polypeptide(L)'
;MNFKRKLWWAQHRTDVYKYLTIILLLLVVTISIIYFTYSKFSSSNEMTIYETTVEPFIKNDYFIASYIDGEWSNEIPGKNDGYIIDKVVCDNGAVGTWDYNNWRIYIDNATKKTKCSLFFVTGSLIDVELYQGLIPVTYNSSGDVVVADTNTKWYDYSKHEWANAVLVNCADSTIKSKYFNDDMSLKSSAVGKTISMDEILQMYVYIPRYRYKLFNAENRTSVEQAIEIEFEPKSTPKSNGSRDGEWLTHPAFTFGNTELPGIWVGKFEASGTTDNYQIKPNQKSLTNINLATMFNTSRTVTTTKTSIYGTNSSTSDSHMIKNMEWGAVAYLSSSIYGRYNDASTCIDSGCEVWINNINTYTQGQLGPSITGCAGTSKSAGVSNSRIVCASGYDWKTDGVNASTTGNQYGIYDMSGGSWEYAMGVQKDSSGNVQVASSGFNASSLPDSKYYDLYEYQAEDGIGYTRYRLGDATREVLKNTSSNGTNAWWGDYSCNIYSSYPWLYRGGTYYRSSDAGVFQFDRNNGGSYANDSFRSVITAY
;
A
#
# COMPACT_ATOMS: atom_id res chain seq x y z
N MET A 1 -5.99 -51.08 -80.65
CA MET A 1 -4.83 -50.71 -79.79
C MET A 1 -3.55 -51.11 -80.53
N ASN A 2 -2.79 -50.11 -80.98
CA ASN A 2 -1.87 -50.21 -82.12
C ASN A 2 -0.64 -51.09 -81.84
N PHE A 3 -0.37 -52.09 -82.70
CA PHE A 3 0.69 -53.10 -82.53
C PHE A 3 2.10 -52.50 -82.36
N LYS A 4 2.33 -51.32 -82.96
CA LYS A 4 3.56 -50.53 -82.78
C LYS A 4 3.83 -50.10 -81.33
N ARG A 5 2.79 -49.86 -80.54
CA ARG A 5 2.92 -49.38 -79.15
C ARG A 5 3.31 -50.51 -78.18
N LYS A 6 2.90 -51.76 -78.45
CA LYS A 6 3.29 -52.93 -77.65
C LYS A 6 4.76 -53.34 -77.86
N LEU A 7 5.27 -53.22 -79.09
CA LEU A 7 6.67 -53.56 -79.39
C LEU A 7 7.66 -52.56 -78.75
N TRP A 8 7.32 -51.26 -78.77
CA TRP A 8 8.13 -50.21 -78.15
C TRP A 8 8.27 -50.42 -76.64
N TRP A 9 7.16 -50.74 -75.96
CA TRP A 9 7.14 -51.06 -74.53
C TRP A 9 7.95 -52.32 -74.19
N ALA A 10 7.99 -53.33 -75.07
CA ALA A 10 8.75 -54.55 -74.84
C ALA A 10 10.27 -54.33 -75.00
N GLN A 11 10.69 -53.50 -75.97
CA GLN A 11 12.11 -53.21 -76.21
C GLN A 11 12.70 -52.23 -75.19
N HIS A 12 11.93 -51.26 -74.70
CA HIS A 12 12.41 -50.22 -73.79
C HIS A 12 12.00 -50.47 -72.34
N ARG A 13 11.45 -51.65 -72.03
CA ARG A 13 10.91 -52.00 -70.71
C ARG A 13 11.95 -51.78 -69.61
N THR A 14 13.16 -52.29 -69.81
CA THR A 14 14.28 -52.19 -68.87
C THR A 14 14.76 -50.75 -68.66
N ASP A 15 14.82 -49.95 -69.72
CA ASP A 15 15.26 -48.55 -69.64
C ASP A 15 14.18 -47.69 -68.97
N VAL A 16 12.91 -47.89 -69.33
CA VAL A 16 11.79 -47.20 -68.69
C VAL A 16 11.76 -47.52 -67.19
N TYR A 17 11.91 -48.78 -66.78
CA TYR A 17 11.96 -49.11 -65.35
C TYR A 17 13.15 -48.47 -64.64
N LYS A 18 14.34 -48.45 -65.26
CA LYS A 18 15.54 -47.78 -64.70
C LYS A 18 15.31 -46.29 -64.46
N TYR A 19 14.80 -45.57 -65.46
CA TYR A 19 14.53 -44.14 -65.32
C TYR A 19 13.40 -43.87 -64.32
N LEU A 20 12.37 -44.71 -64.29
CA LEU A 20 11.29 -44.58 -63.31
C LEU A 20 11.78 -44.84 -61.88
N THR A 21 12.71 -45.79 -61.66
CA THR A 21 13.30 -46.03 -60.34
C THR A 21 14.17 -44.85 -59.89
N ILE A 22 14.98 -44.29 -60.78
CA ILE A 22 15.83 -43.12 -60.48
C ILE A 22 14.97 -41.90 -60.14
N ILE A 23 13.90 -41.66 -60.90
CA ILE A 23 12.96 -40.55 -60.65
C ILE A 23 12.24 -40.75 -59.31
N LEU A 24 11.78 -41.97 -59.01
CA LEU A 24 11.10 -42.26 -57.74
C LEU A 24 12.04 -42.08 -56.53
N LEU A 25 13.31 -42.50 -56.66
CA LEU A 25 14.33 -42.28 -55.64
C LEU A 25 14.61 -40.79 -55.39
N LEU A 26 14.74 -40.00 -56.46
CA LEU A 26 14.90 -38.54 -56.35
C LEU A 26 13.71 -37.87 -55.68
N LEU A 27 12.49 -38.37 -55.95
CA LEU A 27 11.25 -37.84 -55.37
C LEU A 27 11.13 -38.20 -53.87
N VAL A 28 11.51 -39.41 -53.48
CA VAL A 28 11.56 -39.83 -52.07
C VAL A 28 12.63 -39.05 -51.29
N VAL A 29 13.81 -38.84 -51.89
CA VAL A 29 14.89 -38.04 -51.28
C VAL A 29 14.47 -36.58 -51.12
N THR A 30 13.82 -35.98 -52.11
CA THR A 30 13.34 -34.58 -52.02
C THR A 30 12.22 -34.42 -50.98
N ILE A 31 11.26 -35.34 -50.91
CA ILE A 31 10.24 -35.32 -49.85
C ILE A 31 10.87 -35.50 -48.46
N SER A 32 11.87 -36.39 -48.34
CA SER A 32 12.59 -36.60 -47.08
C SER A 32 13.38 -35.37 -46.66
N ILE A 33 14.00 -34.65 -47.61
CA ILE A 33 14.68 -33.37 -47.36
C ILE A 33 13.67 -32.31 -46.91
N ILE A 34 12.50 -32.20 -47.56
CA ILE A 34 11.46 -31.25 -47.16
C ILE A 34 10.96 -31.56 -45.74
N TYR A 35 10.71 -32.84 -45.43
CA TYR A 35 10.25 -33.26 -44.10
C TYR A 35 11.34 -33.07 -43.04
N PHE A 36 12.60 -33.36 -43.35
CA PHE A 36 13.73 -33.11 -42.45
C PHE A 36 13.91 -31.62 -42.18
N THR A 37 13.75 -30.78 -43.22
CA THR A 37 13.77 -29.31 -43.10
C THR A 37 12.60 -28.84 -42.22
N TYR A 38 11.39 -29.34 -42.45
CA TYR A 38 10.22 -29.01 -41.62
C TYR A 38 10.36 -29.47 -40.16
N SER A 39 10.92 -30.66 -39.92
CA SER A 39 11.18 -31.18 -38.57
C SER A 39 12.27 -30.39 -37.82
N LYS A 40 13.24 -29.81 -38.54
CA LYS A 40 14.26 -28.93 -37.96
C LYS A 40 13.74 -27.52 -37.66
N PHE A 41 12.58 -27.13 -38.21
CA PHE A 41 11.98 -25.80 -38.03
C PHE A 41 10.68 -25.81 -37.22
N SER A 42 10.23 -26.95 -36.72
CA SER A 42 9.10 -27.04 -35.78
C SER A 42 9.54 -27.68 -34.47
N SER A 43 10.33 -26.92 -33.69
CA SER A 43 10.33 -27.06 -32.24
C SER A 43 9.37 -26.00 -31.69
N SER A 44 8.18 -26.43 -31.26
CA SER A 44 7.36 -25.63 -30.36
C SER A 44 8.09 -25.56 -29.02
N ASN A 45 8.79 -24.46 -28.77
CA ASN A 45 9.15 -24.07 -27.41
C ASN A 45 7.86 -23.62 -26.73
N GLU A 46 7.26 -24.52 -25.96
CA GLU A 46 6.67 -24.10 -24.70
C GLU A 46 7.79 -23.58 -23.79
N MET A 47 7.51 -22.49 -23.09
CA MET A 47 8.39 -21.75 -22.17
C MET A 47 9.24 -20.63 -22.81
N THR A 48 8.67 -19.43 -22.82
CA THR A 48 9.37 -18.15 -22.93
C THR A 48 10.30 -17.96 -21.73
N ILE A 49 11.54 -18.42 -21.87
CA ILE A 49 12.66 -17.94 -21.07
C ILE A 49 13.12 -16.64 -21.72
N TYR A 50 13.04 -15.52 -20.99
CA TYR A 50 13.56 -14.23 -21.45
C TYR A 50 15.10 -14.22 -21.45
N GLU A 51 15.73 -14.82 -22.46
CA GLU A 51 17.12 -14.51 -22.78
C GLU A 51 17.16 -13.37 -23.80
N THR A 52 17.27 -12.13 -23.32
CA THR A 52 17.45 -10.96 -24.19
C THR A 52 18.93 -10.75 -24.48
N THR A 53 19.43 -11.43 -25.51
CA THR A 53 20.71 -11.04 -26.13
C THR A 53 20.40 -10.13 -27.32
N VAL A 54 20.76 -8.86 -27.23
CA VAL A 54 20.42 -7.87 -28.27
C VAL A 54 21.34 -8.05 -29.50
N GLU A 55 20.75 -8.26 -30.67
CA GLU A 55 21.44 -8.49 -31.95
C GLU A 55 22.15 -7.22 -32.51
N PRO A 56 23.20 -7.38 -33.35
CA PRO A 56 24.01 -6.28 -33.90
C PRO A 56 23.22 -5.28 -34.78
N PHE A 57 23.72 -4.04 -34.84
CA PHE A 57 23.08 -2.89 -35.52
C PHE A 57 22.79 -3.12 -37.01
N ILE A 58 21.51 -2.99 -37.38
CA ILE A 58 21.05 -2.79 -38.76
C ILE A 58 20.58 -1.32 -38.92
N LYS A 59 20.69 -0.75 -40.12
CA LYS A 59 20.41 0.67 -40.44
C LYS A 59 19.00 1.17 -40.04
N ASN A 60 18.08 0.26 -39.68
CA ASN A 60 16.69 0.53 -39.30
C ASN A 60 16.36 0.13 -37.85
N ASP A 61 17.35 -0.14 -37.01
CA ASP A 61 17.08 -0.52 -35.61
C ASP A 61 16.55 0.65 -34.78
N TYR A 62 15.53 0.37 -33.94
CA TYR A 62 15.03 1.30 -32.95
C TYR A 62 16.05 1.47 -31.81
N PHE A 63 16.40 2.72 -31.49
CA PHE A 63 17.30 3.04 -30.36
C PHE A 63 16.61 2.82 -29.00
N ILE A 64 15.29 3.00 -28.97
CA ILE A 64 14.42 2.72 -27.83
C ILE A 64 13.29 1.84 -28.34
N ALA A 65 13.19 0.62 -27.82
CA ALA A 65 12.07 -0.27 -28.06
C ALA A 65 11.07 -0.18 -26.91
N SER A 66 9.78 -0.25 -27.22
CA SER A 66 8.70 -0.34 -26.23
C SER A 66 8.04 -1.70 -26.28
N TYR A 67 7.76 -2.25 -25.11
CA TYR A 67 6.93 -3.44 -24.94
C TYR A 67 5.79 -3.07 -23.98
N ILE A 68 4.56 -3.41 -24.32
CA ILE A 68 3.37 -3.20 -23.50
C ILE A 68 2.80 -4.58 -23.17
N ASP A 69 2.71 -4.91 -21.89
CA ASP A 69 2.24 -6.22 -21.41
C ASP A 69 2.96 -7.41 -22.07
N GLY A 70 4.26 -7.24 -22.31
CA GLY A 70 5.13 -8.24 -22.94
C GLY A 70 5.07 -8.28 -24.46
N GLU A 71 4.17 -7.53 -25.10
CA GLU A 71 4.09 -7.42 -26.55
C GLU A 71 4.85 -6.20 -27.06
N TRP A 72 5.55 -6.35 -28.19
CA TRP A 72 6.26 -5.21 -28.79
C TRP A 72 5.28 -4.15 -29.30
N SER A 73 5.59 -2.89 -29.04
CA SER A 73 4.77 -1.74 -29.42
C SER A 73 5.56 -0.75 -30.27
N ASN A 74 4.91 -0.19 -31.29
CA ASN A 74 5.40 0.95 -32.07
C ASN A 74 5.32 2.28 -31.29
N GLU A 75 4.60 2.30 -30.17
CA GLU A 75 4.31 3.48 -29.38
C GLU A 75 4.77 3.28 -27.93
N ILE A 76 5.32 4.34 -27.35
CA ILE A 76 5.57 4.43 -25.91
C ILE A 76 4.28 4.99 -25.30
N PRO A 77 3.63 4.30 -24.35
CA PRO A 77 2.44 4.81 -23.68
C PRO A 77 2.69 6.20 -23.12
N GLY A 78 1.70 7.08 -23.16
CA GLY A 78 1.71 8.36 -22.48
C GLY A 78 1.62 8.21 -20.96
N LYS A 79 2.03 9.26 -20.23
CA LYS A 79 2.00 9.30 -18.76
C LYS A 79 0.63 9.00 -18.16
N ASN A 80 -0.46 9.20 -18.90
CA ASN A 80 -1.81 9.03 -18.36
C ASN A 80 -2.55 7.83 -18.99
N ASP A 81 -1.83 6.96 -19.70
CA ASP A 81 -2.44 5.91 -20.51
C ASP A 81 -2.72 4.63 -19.71
N GLY A 82 -2.51 4.65 -18.38
CA GLY A 82 -2.78 3.50 -17.50
C GLY A 82 -1.67 2.45 -17.50
N TYR A 83 -0.45 2.84 -17.85
CA TYR A 83 0.72 1.98 -17.84
C TYR A 83 1.78 2.49 -16.87
N ILE A 84 2.52 1.56 -16.27
CA ILE A 84 3.74 1.84 -15.50
C ILE A 84 4.92 1.13 -16.18
N ILE A 85 6.13 1.67 -16.04
CA ILE A 85 7.31 0.94 -16.47
C ILE A 85 7.60 -0.19 -15.46
N ASP A 86 7.71 -1.41 -15.96
CA ASP A 86 8.14 -2.60 -15.24
C ASP A 86 9.66 -2.64 -15.12
N LYS A 87 10.36 -2.48 -16.25
CA LYS A 87 11.82 -2.46 -16.30
C LYS A 87 12.35 -1.73 -17.54
N VAL A 88 13.61 -1.33 -17.44
CA VAL A 88 14.40 -0.81 -18.56
C VAL A 88 15.63 -1.68 -18.70
N VAL A 89 15.88 -2.18 -19.92
CA VAL A 89 17.05 -3.02 -20.22
C VAL A 89 17.84 -2.36 -21.33
N CYS A 90 19.10 -2.02 -21.05
CA CYS A 90 20.01 -1.45 -22.02
C CYS A 90 21.19 -2.39 -22.29
N ASP A 91 21.73 -2.36 -23.51
CA ASP A 91 22.93 -3.13 -23.88
C ASP A 91 24.23 -2.36 -23.62
N ASN A 92 25.37 -2.98 -23.96
CA ASN A 92 26.70 -2.35 -23.93
C ASN A 92 27.17 -1.77 -22.58
N GLY A 93 26.57 -2.22 -21.47
CA GLY A 93 26.90 -1.73 -20.12
C GLY A 93 26.33 -0.34 -19.82
N ALA A 94 25.42 0.16 -20.65
CA ALA A 94 24.62 1.34 -20.34
C ALA A 94 23.55 0.99 -19.30
N VAL A 95 23.12 1.99 -18.52
CA VAL A 95 22.07 1.84 -17.51
C VAL A 95 20.93 2.78 -17.89
N GLY A 96 19.73 2.22 -18.06
CA GLY A 96 18.54 2.99 -18.34
C GLY A 96 17.68 3.16 -17.09
N THR A 97 17.28 4.39 -16.82
CA THR A 97 16.45 4.75 -15.67
C THR A 97 15.23 5.54 -16.14
N TRP A 98 14.04 5.19 -15.66
CA TRP A 98 12.80 5.87 -16.05
C TRP A 98 12.38 6.91 -15.03
N ASP A 99 12.23 8.16 -15.47
CA ASP A 99 11.71 9.25 -14.68
C ASP A 99 10.22 9.41 -14.93
N TYR A 100 9.45 8.98 -13.91
CA TYR A 100 8.00 9.03 -13.88
C TYR A 100 7.45 10.46 -13.83
N ASN A 101 8.20 11.43 -13.29
CA ASN A 101 7.75 12.82 -13.17
C ASN A 101 7.64 13.48 -14.55
N ASN A 102 8.69 13.35 -15.35
CA ASN A 102 8.77 13.95 -16.68
C ASN A 102 8.41 12.97 -17.81
N TRP A 103 8.09 11.72 -17.47
CA TRP A 103 7.79 10.65 -18.42
C TRP A 103 8.89 10.47 -19.48
N ARG A 104 10.13 10.29 -18.98
CA ARG A 104 11.35 10.28 -19.78
C ARG A 104 12.27 9.14 -19.35
N ILE A 105 13.11 8.67 -20.28
CA ILE A 105 14.24 7.79 -19.96
C ILE A 105 15.54 8.60 -19.84
N TYR A 106 16.32 8.31 -18.81
CA TYR A 106 17.75 8.62 -18.71
C TYR A 106 18.55 7.39 -19.13
N ILE A 107 19.59 7.59 -19.93
CA ILE A 107 20.51 6.53 -20.33
C ILE A 107 21.92 6.97 -19.92
N ASP A 108 22.44 6.34 -18.88
CA ASP A 108 23.77 6.59 -18.35
C ASP A 108 24.77 5.57 -18.92
N ASN A 109 26.05 5.97 -18.98
CA ASN A 109 27.16 5.13 -19.47
C ASN A 109 27.00 4.59 -20.91
N ALA A 110 26.26 5.29 -21.79
CA ALA A 110 26.11 4.97 -23.21
C ALA A 110 27.39 5.30 -24.03
N THR A 111 28.51 4.67 -23.70
CA THR A 111 29.84 4.90 -24.32
C THR A 111 29.98 4.26 -25.71
N LYS A 112 29.01 3.42 -26.11
CA LYS A 112 28.89 2.78 -27.42
C LYS A 112 27.48 2.99 -27.96
N LYS A 113 27.25 2.69 -29.24
CA LYS A 113 25.88 2.64 -29.78
C LYS A 113 25.06 1.68 -28.92
N THR A 114 24.04 2.20 -28.27
CA THR A 114 23.26 1.49 -27.24
C THR A 114 21.81 1.35 -27.67
N LYS A 115 21.20 0.19 -27.44
CA LYS A 115 19.76 -0.04 -27.51
C LYS A 115 19.20 -0.18 -26.11
N CYS A 116 18.08 0.47 -25.83
CA CYS A 116 17.32 0.28 -24.61
C CYS A 116 15.91 -0.21 -24.92
N SER A 117 15.41 -1.16 -24.13
CA SER A 117 14.04 -1.66 -24.19
C SER A 117 13.30 -1.22 -22.93
N LEU A 118 12.18 -0.54 -23.14
CA LEU A 118 11.22 -0.11 -22.13
C LEU A 118 10.12 -1.16 -22.05
N PHE A 119 9.87 -1.71 -20.87
CA PHE A 119 8.79 -2.65 -20.65
C PHE A 119 7.73 -1.96 -19.80
N PHE A 120 6.56 -1.76 -20.37
CA PHE A 120 5.37 -1.22 -19.74
C PHE A 120 4.42 -2.37 -19.40
N VAL A 121 3.75 -2.24 -18.27
CA VAL A 121 2.66 -3.14 -17.87
C VAL A 121 1.43 -2.31 -17.54
N THR A 122 0.26 -2.86 -17.82
CA THR A 122 -1.01 -2.29 -17.39
C THR A 122 -0.97 -2.14 -15.88
N GLY A 123 -1.12 -0.90 -15.41
CA GLY A 123 -1.02 -0.56 -14.01
C GLY A 123 -1.33 0.91 -13.80
N SER A 124 -2.14 1.19 -12.80
CA SER A 124 -2.41 2.58 -12.43
C SER A 124 -1.15 3.21 -11.84
N LEU A 125 -0.76 4.36 -12.37
CA LEU A 125 0.26 5.20 -11.75
C LEU A 125 -0.22 5.62 -10.38
N ILE A 126 0.51 5.17 -9.37
CA ILE A 126 0.35 5.67 -8.01
C ILE A 126 1.09 7.01 -7.96
N ASP A 127 0.33 8.09 -7.89
CA ASP A 127 0.90 9.44 -7.76
C ASP A 127 1.26 9.70 -6.30
N VAL A 128 2.49 9.35 -5.89
CA VAL A 128 2.95 9.61 -4.53
C VAL A 128 3.32 11.08 -4.37
N GLU A 129 2.38 11.86 -3.85
CA GLU A 129 2.60 13.27 -3.54
C GLU A 129 3.45 13.42 -2.27
N LEU A 130 4.66 13.98 -2.41
CA LEU A 130 5.57 14.28 -1.31
C LEU A 130 5.41 15.74 -0.87
N TYR A 131 5.02 15.93 0.39
CA TYR A 131 4.92 17.25 1.00
C TYR A 131 6.26 17.70 1.56
N GLN A 132 6.45 19.02 1.70
CA GLN A 132 7.69 19.61 2.21
C GLN A 132 8.08 18.98 3.55
N GLY A 133 9.36 18.61 3.70
CA GLY A 133 9.89 17.97 4.90
C GLY A 133 9.85 16.44 4.89
N LEU A 134 8.95 15.81 4.11
CA LEU A 134 8.94 14.36 3.96
C LEU A 134 10.13 13.91 3.12
N ILE A 135 10.96 13.05 3.70
CA ILE A 135 12.05 12.37 3.01
C ILE A 135 11.53 11.00 2.58
N PRO A 136 11.41 10.70 1.27
CA PRO A 136 11.01 9.38 0.81
C PRO A 136 12.11 8.37 1.14
N VAL A 137 11.72 7.18 1.59
CA VAL A 137 12.68 6.16 2.05
C VAL A 137 12.33 4.76 1.54
N THR A 138 13.39 3.96 1.37
CA THR A 138 13.34 2.50 1.21
C THR A 138 14.13 1.83 2.34
N TYR A 139 14.26 0.51 2.27
CA TYR A 139 15.06 -0.25 3.22
C TYR A 139 16.14 -1.04 2.49
N ASN A 140 17.36 -1.03 3.03
CA ASN A 140 18.46 -1.85 2.47
C ASN A 140 18.31 -3.34 2.85
N SER A 141 19.27 -4.17 2.45
CA SER A 141 19.28 -5.61 2.80
C SER A 141 19.41 -5.92 4.30
N SER A 142 19.86 -4.94 5.10
CA SER A 142 19.90 -5.01 6.57
C SER A 142 18.63 -4.42 7.22
N GLY A 143 17.68 -3.95 6.40
CA GLY A 143 16.46 -3.27 6.81
C GLY A 143 16.67 -1.84 7.31
N ASP A 144 17.84 -1.23 7.12
CA ASP A 144 18.06 0.15 7.54
C ASP A 144 17.31 1.12 6.63
N VAL A 145 16.84 2.22 7.20
CA VAL A 145 16.15 3.29 6.46
C VAL A 145 17.14 3.99 5.53
N VAL A 146 16.83 4.03 4.24
CA VAL A 146 17.67 4.65 3.20
C VAL A 146 16.86 5.68 2.43
N VAL A 147 17.45 6.84 2.13
CA VAL A 147 16.80 7.86 1.29
C VAL A 147 16.55 7.29 -0.11
N ALA A 148 15.29 7.30 -0.53
CA ALA A 148 14.86 6.81 -1.84
C ALA A 148 15.20 7.78 -2.97
N ASP A 149 15.44 7.26 -4.16
CA ASP A 149 15.44 8.05 -5.39
C ASP A 149 14.04 8.05 -6.00
N THR A 150 13.35 9.20 -5.94
CA THR A 150 12.01 9.38 -6.50
C THR A 150 11.98 9.35 -8.03
N ASN A 151 13.14 9.43 -8.68
CA ASN A 151 13.26 9.26 -10.13
C ASN A 151 13.40 7.79 -10.53
N THR A 152 13.34 6.87 -9.58
CA THR A 152 13.36 5.41 -9.81
C THR A 152 12.14 4.78 -9.16
N LYS A 153 11.91 3.49 -9.40
CA LYS A 153 10.89 2.74 -8.66
C LYS A 153 11.37 2.55 -7.21
N TRP A 154 10.69 3.19 -6.26
CA TRP A 154 11.03 3.15 -4.82
C TRP A 154 9.92 2.56 -3.95
N TYR A 155 8.84 2.09 -4.58
CA TYR A 155 7.75 1.34 -3.97
C TYR A 155 7.17 0.35 -5.00
N ASP A 156 6.51 -0.69 -4.52
CA ASP A 156 5.84 -1.69 -5.36
C ASP A 156 4.69 -2.34 -4.57
N TYR A 157 3.48 -1.80 -4.69
CA TYR A 157 2.32 -2.31 -3.94
C TYR A 157 1.96 -3.74 -4.34
N SER A 158 2.28 -4.17 -5.56
CA SER A 158 2.09 -5.56 -6.00
C SER A 158 3.03 -6.54 -5.29
N LYS A 159 4.12 -6.04 -4.69
CA LYS A 159 5.06 -6.79 -3.86
C LYS A 159 4.94 -6.45 -2.38
N HIS A 160 3.85 -5.78 -1.99
CA HIS A 160 3.61 -5.34 -0.61
C HIS A 160 4.67 -4.35 -0.09
N GLU A 161 5.35 -3.63 -0.99
CA GLU A 161 6.35 -2.61 -0.68
C GLU A 161 5.69 -1.22 -0.76
N TRP A 162 4.85 -0.89 0.22
CA TRP A 162 4.14 0.40 0.27
C TRP A 162 5.14 1.58 0.39
N ALA A 163 4.81 2.73 -0.19
CA ALA A 163 5.70 3.89 -0.14
C ALA A 163 5.86 4.41 1.30
N ASN A 164 7.09 4.68 1.74
CA ASN A 164 7.41 5.14 3.10
C ASN A 164 8.12 6.49 3.07
N ALA A 165 7.90 7.32 4.08
CA ALA A 165 8.62 8.57 4.25
C ALA A 165 8.92 8.85 5.72
N VAL A 166 9.91 9.70 5.99
CA VAL A 166 10.28 10.12 7.33
C VAL A 166 10.37 11.64 7.46
N LEU A 167 10.11 12.13 8.67
CA LEU A 167 10.45 13.48 9.11
C LEU A 167 11.65 13.40 10.06
N VAL A 168 12.64 14.25 9.85
CA VAL A 168 13.84 14.38 10.69
C VAL A 168 13.83 15.69 11.44
N ASN A 169 14.65 15.82 12.48
CA ASN A 169 14.75 17.06 13.25
C ASN A 169 15.43 18.19 12.46
N CYS A 170 14.62 19.02 11.79
CA CYS A 170 15.08 20.16 10.99
C CYS A 170 15.44 21.39 11.84
N ALA A 171 15.17 21.38 13.15
CA ALA A 171 15.68 22.42 14.05
C ALA A 171 17.19 22.27 14.30
N ASP A 172 17.75 21.07 14.11
CA ASP A 172 19.19 20.84 14.06
C ASP A 172 19.70 21.14 12.64
N SER A 173 20.53 22.17 12.50
CA SER A 173 21.08 22.58 11.19
C SER A 173 22.02 21.54 10.57
N THR A 174 22.65 20.70 11.37
CA THR A 174 23.53 19.61 10.90
C THR A 174 22.68 18.50 10.28
N ILE A 175 21.59 18.12 10.94
CA ILE A 175 20.63 17.13 10.40
C ILE A 175 19.95 17.70 9.16
N LYS A 176 19.44 18.94 9.23
CA LYS A 176 18.76 19.59 8.11
C LYS A 176 19.62 19.62 6.85
N SER A 177 20.87 20.10 6.94
CA SER A 177 21.77 20.27 5.79
C SER A 177 22.31 18.96 5.19
N LYS A 178 22.19 17.84 5.93
CA LYS A 178 22.45 16.49 5.43
C LYS A 178 21.45 16.08 4.36
N TYR A 179 20.17 16.47 4.52
CA TYR A 179 19.06 15.98 3.70
C TYR A 179 18.47 17.01 2.75
N PHE A 180 18.49 18.29 3.11
CA PHE A 180 17.80 19.34 2.35
C PHE A 180 18.75 20.41 1.81
N ASN A 181 18.37 21.00 0.68
CA ASN A 181 18.88 22.29 0.23
C ASN A 181 18.23 23.43 1.02
N ASP A 182 18.69 24.68 0.81
CA ASP A 182 18.15 25.86 1.50
C ASP A 182 16.66 26.09 1.24
N ASP A 183 16.15 25.65 0.09
CA ASP A 183 14.74 25.73 -0.32
C ASP A 183 13.88 24.56 0.16
N MET A 184 14.40 23.69 1.04
CA MET A 184 13.76 22.46 1.54
C MET A 184 13.54 21.37 0.48
N SER A 185 14.10 21.49 -0.73
CA SER A 185 14.14 20.37 -1.67
C SER A 185 15.12 19.29 -1.20
N LEU A 186 14.79 18.02 -1.47
CA LEU A 186 15.65 16.90 -1.14
C LEU A 186 16.99 17.02 -1.89
N LYS A 187 18.08 16.89 -1.15
CA LYS A 187 19.44 16.98 -1.69
C LYS A 187 19.78 15.70 -2.46
N SER A 188 20.15 15.81 -3.73
CA SER A 188 20.51 14.65 -4.56
C SER A 188 21.64 13.80 -3.96
N SER A 189 22.60 14.41 -3.26
CA SER A 189 23.68 13.68 -2.56
C SER A 189 23.22 12.84 -1.37
N ALA A 190 21.99 13.06 -0.87
CA ALA A 190 21.42 12.29 0.23
C ALA A 190 20.79 10.97 -0.25
N VAL A 191 20.44 10.86 -1.53
CA VAL A 191 19.87 9.65 -2.13
C VAL A 191 20.81 8.46 -1.93
N GLY A 192 20.25 7.32 -1.50
CA GLY A 192 21.01 6.11 -1.20
C GLY A 192 21.78 6.14 0.13
N LYS A 193 21.70 7.22 0.92
CA LYS A 193 22.31 7.29 2.26
C LYS A 193 21.37 6.73 3.32
N THR A 194 21.93 6.00 4.27
CA THR A 194 21.23 5.54 5.47
C THR A 194 20.89 6.72 6.39
N ILE A 195 19.70 6.69 6.97
CA ILE A 195 19.23 7.60 8.00
C ILE A 195 19.30 6.88 9.34
N SER A 196 19.95 7.47 10.34
CA SER A 196 19.96 6.87 11.68
C SER A 196 18.57 6.97 12.29
N MET A 197 18.13 5.93 13.02
CA MET A 197 16.87 6.02 13.75
C MET A 197 16.85 7.16 14.77
N ASP A 198 18.00 7.61 15.28
CA ASP A 198 18.07 8.75 16.20
C ASP A 198 17.78 10.09 15.52
N GLU A 199 17.98 10.20 14.20
CA GLU A 199 17.72 11.41 13.42
C GLU A 199 16.23 11.54 13.03
N ILE A 200 15.52 10.41 12.97
CA ILE A 200 14.09 10.35 12.60
C ILE A 200 13.22 10.73 13.79
N LEU A 201 12.25 11.60 13.57
CA LEU A 201 11.20 11.95 14.52
C LEU A 201 9.91 11.17 14.25
N GLN A 202 9.53 11.04 12.98
CA GLN A 202 8.26 10.43 12.59
C GLN A 202 8.42 9.63 11.30
N MET A 203 7.73 8.49 11.22
CA MET A 203 7.68 7.60 10.06
C MET A 203 6.25 7.49 9.55
N TYR A 204 6.08 7.53 8.24
CA TYR A 204 4.80 7.53 7.56
C TYR A 204 4.78 6.51 6.42
N VAL A 205 3.59 5.99 6.14
CA VAL A 205 3.30 5.08 5.02
C VAL A 205 2.23 5.72 4.16
N TYR A 206 2.42 5.72 2.85
CA TYR A 206 1.47 6.28 1.91
C TYR A 206 0.32 5.31 1.68
N ILE A 207 -0.89 5.85 1.68
CA ILE A 207 -2.11 5.16 1.27
C ILE A 207 -2.58 5.86 0.01
N PRO A 208 -2.33 5.27 -1.16
CA PRO A 208 -2.65 5.91 -2.44
C PRO A 208 -4.15 5.94 -2.67
N ARG A 209 -4.62 6.92 -3.45
CA ARG A 209 -6.02 6.99 -3.84
C ARG A 209 -6.41 5.73 -4.62
N TYR A 210 -7.55 5.17 -4.23
CA TYR A 210 -8.13 4.04 -4.92
C TYR A 210 -9.66 4.06 -4.90
N ARG A 211 -10.24 3.27 -5.80
CA ARG A 211 -11.61 2.79 -5.72
C ARG A 211 -11.65 1.34 -5.30
N TYR A 212 -12.70 0.95 -4.60
CA TYR A 212 -12.92 -0.43 -4.20
C TYR A 212 -14.29 -0.90 -4.68
N LYS A 213 -14.38 -2.20 -4.93
CA LYS A 213 -15.63 -2.82 -5.33
C LYS A 213 -16.50 -3.06 -4.10
N LEU A 214 -17.73 -2.60 -4.14
CA LEU A 214 -18.68 -2.75 -3.05
C LEU A 214 -19.05 -4.23 -2.88
N PHE A 215 -18.94 -4.73 -1.65
CA PHE A 215 -19.16 -6.15 -1.31
C PHE A 215 -20.20 -6.39 -0.21
N ASN A 216 -20.66 -5.32 0.46
CA ASN A 216 -21.75 -5.35 1.44
C ASN A 216 -22.38 -3.96 1.61
N ALA A 217 -22.78 -3.34 0.50
CA ALA A 217 -23.32 -1.99 0.48
C ALA A 217 -24.70 -1.88 1.14
N GLU A 218 -25.50 -2.95 1.11
CA GLU A 218 -26.85 -2.97 1.65
C GLU A 218 -26.96 -3.38 3.13
N ASN A 219 -25.86 -3.29 3.89
CA ASN A 219 -25.83 -3.53 5.35
C ASN A 219 -26.31 -4.92 5.76
N ARG A 220 -25.92 -5.94 4.99
CA ARG A 220 -26.15 -7.35 5.33
C ARG A 220 -24.98 -7.84 6.20
N THR A 221 -24.70 -9.14 6.14
CA THR A 221 -23.49 -9.73 6.71
C THR A 221 -22.52 -10.12 5.61
N SER A 222 -21.23 -10.08 5.89
CA SER A 222 -20.17 -10.52 4.98
C SER A 222 -19.24 -11.53 5.65
N VAL A 223 -18.43 -12.20 4.84
CA VAL A 223 -17.34 -13.07 5.28
C VAL A 223 -16.02 -12.50 4.81
N GLU A 224 -14.96 -12.88 5.50
CA GLU A 224 -13.60 -12.43 5.22
C GLU A 224 -13.20 -12.76 3.79
N GLN A 225 -12.66 -11.78 3.07
CA GLN A 225 -12.20 -11.91 1.68
C GLN A 225 -11.18 -10.82 1.36
N ALA A 226 -10.40 -11.04 0.30
CA ALA A 226 -9.61 -9.97 -0.28
C ALA A 226 -10.55 -8.89 -0.83
N ILE A 227 -10.33 -7.63 -0.44
CA ILE A 227 -11.08 -6.49 -0.95
C ILE A 227 -10.50 -6.11 -2.31
N GLU A 228 -11.34 -6.14 -3.34
CA GLU A 228 -10.98 -5.73 -4.70
C GLU A 228 -10.75 -4.21 -4.74
N ILE A 229 -9.52 -3.80 -5.07
CA ILE A 229 -9.06 -2.42 -5.11
C ILE A 229 -8.41 -2.14 -6.47
N GLU A 230 -8.66 -0.94 -6.99
CA GLU A 230 -7.93 -0.37 -8.12
C GLU A 230 -7.44 1.03 -7.77
N PHE A 231 -6.12 1.26 -7.83
CA PHE A 231 -5.57 2.60 -7.67
C PHE A 231 -6.04 3.51 -8.80
N GLU A 232 -6.28 4.78 -8.50
CA GLU A 232 -6.70 5.76 -9.50
C GLU A 232 -6.03 7.12 -9.25
N PRO A 233 -5.47 7.77 -10.29
CA PRO A 233 -4.84 9.07 -10.13
C PRO A 233 -5.88 10.11 -9.74
N LYS A 234 -5.46 11.19 -9.08
CA LYS A 234 -6.34 12.32 -8.69
C LYS A 234 -7.17 12.89 -9.85
N SER A 235 -6.67 12.81 -11.09
CA SER A 235 -7.36 13.27 -12.30
C SER A 235 -8.56 12.40 -12.71
N THR A 236 -8.63 11.14 -12.26
CA THR A 236 -9.74 10.25 -12.57
C THR A 236 -11.02 10.69 -11.85
N PRO A 237 -12.15 10.90 -12.56
CA PRO A 237 -13.44 11.20 -11.93
C PRO A 237 -13.84 10.12 -10.92
N LYS A 238 -14.47 10.52 -9.82
CA LYS A 238 -14.89 9.55 -8.80
C LYS A 238 -15.87 8.53 -9.32
N SER A 239 -15.65 7.28 -8.93
CA SER A 239 -16.68 6.24 -8.99
C SER A 239 -17.65 6.46 -7.83
N ASN A 240 -18.96 6.45 -8.08
CA ASN A 240 -20.01 6.77 -7.11
C ASN A 240 -20.99 5.59 -6.91
N GLY A 241 -20.46 4.35 -6.94
CA GLY A 241 -21.24 3.16 -6.70
C GLY A 241 -21.96 3.18 -5.35
N SER A 242 -23.09 2.51 -5.29
CA SER A 242 -23.95 2.41 -4.09
C SER A 242 -24.50 1.01 -3.83
N ARG A 243 -24.20 0.05 -4.72
CA ARG A 243 -24.70 -1.33 -4.67
C ARG A 243 -23.56 -2.33 -4.83
N ASP A 244 -23.75 -3.54 -4.33
CA ASP A 244 -22.75 -4.60 -4.47
C ASP A 244 -22.34 -4.83 -5.94
N GLY A 245 -21.04 -4.98 -6.17
CA GLY A 245 -20.44 -5.12 -7.49
C GLY A 245 -20.11 -3.81 -8.21
N GLU A 246 -20.66 -2.68 -7.76
CA GLU A 246 -20.27 -1.36 -8.26
C GLU A 246 -18.96 -0.87 -7.61
N TRP A 247 -18.29 0.08 -8.27
CA TRP A 247 -17.06 0.69 -7.75
C TRP A 247 -17.35 2.01 -7.04
N LEU A 248 -16.71 2.22 -5.90
CA LEU A 248 -16.74 3.47 -5.15
C LEU A 248 -15.31 3.98 -4.95
N THR A 249 -15.02 5.21 -5.37
CA THR A 249 -13.80 5.90 -4.96
C THR A 249 -13.83 6.07 -3.45
N HIS A 250 -12.79 5.61 -2.77
CA HIS A 250 -12.82 5.60 -1.32
C HIS A 250 -12.96 7.03 -0.75
N PRO A 251 -13.94 7.30 0.14
CA PRO A 251 -14.22 8.67 0.58
C PRO A 251 -13.08 9.34 1.38
N ALA A 252 -12.13 8.55 1.89
CA ALA A 252 -10.94 9.06 2.59
C ALA A 252 -10.08 10.01 1.74
N PHE A 253 -10.13 9.88 0.41
CA PHE A 253 -9.29 10.68 -0.51
C PHE A 253 -9.92 12.03 -0.87
N THR A 254 -10.77 12.55 0.00
CA THR A 254 -11.34 13.90 -0.08
C THR A 254 -11.25 14.55 1.28
N PHE A 255 -10.52 15.66 1.36
CA PHE A 255 -10.31 16.40 2.59
C PHE A 255 -10.95 17.78 2.51
N GLY A 256 -12.11 17.93 3.15
CA GLY A 256 -12.98 19.08 2.93
C GLY A 256 -13.46 19.07 1.47
N ASN A 257 -12.99 20.03 0.68
CA ASN A 257 -13.28 20.14 -0.75
C ASN A 257 -12.09 19.74 -1.64
N THR A 258 -10.98 19.30 -1.05
CA THR A 258 -9.75 18.99 -1.76
C THR A 258 -9.70 17.50 -2.09
N GLU A 259 -9.63 17.15 -3.37
CA GLU A 259 -9.33 15.78 -3.81
C GLU A 259 -7.85 15.48 -3.60
N LEU A 260 -7.57 14.29 -3.07
CA LEU A 260 -6.23 13.87 -2.70
C LEU A 260 -5.75 12.72 -3.62
N PRO A 261 -4.48 12.71 -4.04
CA PRO A 261 -3.89 11.55 -4.72
C PRO A 261 -3.61 10.39 -3.76
N GLY A 262 -3.70 10.63 -2.45
CA GLY A 262 -3.50 9.69 -1.37
C GLY A 262 -3.26 10.43 -0.05
N ILE A 263 -2.97 9.70 1.02
CA ILE A 263 -2.70 10.23 2.35
C ILE A 263 -1.47 9.57 2.97
N TRP A 264 -0.70 10.29 3.76
CA TRP A 264 0.40 9.72 4.55
C TRP A 264 -0.10 9.38 5.95
N VAL A 265 -0.06 8.11 6.34
CA VAL A 265 -0.54 7.64 7.65
C VAL A 265 0.66 7.26 8.53
N GLY A 266 0.62 7.65 9.80
CA GLY A 266 1.66 7.34 10.77
C GLY A 266 1.93 5.84 10.82
N LYS A 267 3.20 5.46 10.60
CA LYS A 267 3.63 4.05 10.52
C LYS A 267 3.42 3.29 11.82
N PHE A 268 3.53 3.99 12.95
CA PHE A 268 3.34 3.47 14.29
C PHE A 268 2.29 4.31 15.02
N GLU A 269 1.79 3.82 16.14
CA GLU A 269 0.97 4.62 17.06
C GLU A 269 1.77 5.84 17.57
N ALA A 270 1.07 6.92 17.95
CA ALA A 270 1.70 8.12 18.52
C ALA A 270 2.53 7.81 19.77
N SER A 271 3.69 8.46 19.91
CA SER A 271 4.63 8.26 21.02
C SER A 271 5.32 9.57 21.43
N GLY A 272 6.14 9.50 22.48
CA GLY A 272 6.87 10.66 23.01
C GLY A 272 6.02 11.51 23.95
N THR A 273 5.98 12.82 23.71
CA THR A 273 5.19 13.79 24.49
C THR A 273 4.47 14.77 23.56
N THR A 274 3.55 15.58 24.08
CA THR A 274 2.92 16.65 23.29
C THR A 274 3.93 17.67 22.76
N ASP A 275 5.05 17.85 23.48
CA ASP A 275 6.13 18.76 23.08
C ASP A 275 7.14 18.12 22.13
N ASN A 276 7.41 16.83 22.30
CA ASN A 276 8.28 16.03 21.45
C ASN A 276 7.50 14.83 20.91
N TYR A 277 6.63 15.10 19.94
CA TYR A 277 5.70 14.14 19.38
C TYR A 277 6.39 13.26 18.33
N GLN A 278 6.35 11.95 18.52
CA GLN A 278 7.10 10.98 17.72
C GLN A 278 6.20 9.90 17.12
N ILE A 279 6.64 9.34 15.99
CA ILE A 279 6.04 8.17 15.34
C ILE A 279 7.18 7.24 14.95
N LYS A 280 7.57 6.35 15.86
CA LYS A 280 8.79 5.53 15.75
C LYS A 280 8.55 4.14 16.36
N PRO A 281 9.32 3.12 15.96
CA PRO A 281 9.27 1.82 16.59
C PRO A 281 9.88 1.85 17.99
N ASN A 282 9.50 0.87 18.82
CA ASN A 282 10.03 0.64 20.15
C ASN A 282 9.95 1.88 21.06
N GLN A 283 8.87 2.66 20.92
CA GLN A 283 8.57 3.79 21.78
C GLN A 283 7.37 3.50 22.65
N LYS A 284 7.35 4.08 23.85
CA LYS A 284 6.16 4.07 24.69
C LYS A 284 5.07 4.96 24.06
N SER A 285 3.87 4.41 23.94
CA SER A 285 2.72 5.12 23.38
C SER A 285 2.37 6.38 24.17
N LEU A 286 2.02 7.44 23.44
CA LEU A 286 1.58 8.71 24.00
C LEU A 286 0.11 8.58 24.44
N THR A 287 -0.08 8.37 25.74
CA THR A 287 -1.39 8.13 26.35
C THR A 287 -1.65 9.10 27.50
N ASN A 288 -2.74 8.91 28.23
CA ASN A 288 -3.12 9.73 29.39
C ASN A 288 -3.26 11.22 29.04
N ILE A 289 -3.85 11.48 27.87
CA ILE A 289 -4.29 12.78 27.39
C ILE A 289 -5.69 12.62 26.79
N ASN A 290 -6.48 13.69 26.74
CA ASN A 290 -7.81 13.65 26.13
C ASN A 290 -7.75 13.82 24.60
N LEU A 291 -8.86 13.48 23.93
CA LEU A 291 -8.96 13.49 22.47
C LEU A 291 -8.65 14.87 21.84
N ALA A 292 -9.08 15.97 22.47
CA ALA A 292 -8.75 17.32 22.00
C ALA A 292 -7.24 17.61 22.03
N THR A 293 -6.54 17.11 23.05
CA THR A 293 -5.07 17.23 23.16
C THR A 293 -4.37 16.36 22.13
N MET A 294 -4.87 15.14 21.87
CA MET A 294 -4.38 14.25 20.81
C MET A 294 -4.51 14.93 19.43
N PHE A 295 -5.71 15.43 19.12
CA PHE A 295 -5.98 16.18 17.90
C PHE A 295 -5.00 17.36 17.75
N ASN A 296 -4.93 18.25 18.75
CA ASN A 296 -4.05 19.41 18.68
C ASN A 296 -2.56 19.04 18.57
N THR A 297 -2.13 17.96 19.22
CA THR A 297 -0.75 17.46 19.13
C THR A 297 -0.43 17.01 17.70
N SER A 298 -1.31 16.24 17.07
CA SER A 298 -1.14 15.78 15.68
C SER A 298 -1.00 16.94 14.69
N ARG A 299 -1.72 18.05 14.92
CA ARG A 299 -1.69 19.27 14.10
C ARG A 299 -0.35 20.01 14.17
N THR A 300 0.39 19.87 15.26
CA THR A 300 1.60 20.71 15.49
C THR A 300 2.64 20.49 14.40
N VAL A 301 2.67 19.30 13.80
CA VAL A 301 3.62 18.90 12.76
C VAL A 301 3.61 19.87 11.58
N THR A 302 2.44 20.33 11.14
CA THR A 302 2.30 21.29 10.03
C THR A 302 1.85 22.69 10.47
N THR A 303 1.74 22.97 11.76
CA THR A 303 1.29 24.28 12.27
C THR A 303 2.36 24.96 13.12
N THR A 304 2.39 24.69 14.43
CA THR A 304 3.24 25.42 15.38
C THR A 304 4.68 24.92 15.44
N LYS A 305 4.98 23.74 14.87
CA LYS A 305 6.32 23.10 14.89
C LYS A 305 6.89 22.84 13.50
N THR A 306 6.45 23.61 12.49
CA THR A 306 6.94 23.51 11.11
C THR A 306 8.46 23.60 11.00
N SER A 307 9.12 24.42 11.82
CA SER A 307 10.59 24.53 11.84
C SER A 307 11.30 23.28 12.37
N ILE A 308 10.66 22.53 13.29
CA ILE A 308 11.21 21.27 13.84
C ILE A 308 11.07 20.16 12.81
N TYR A 309 9.94 20.08 12.12
CA TYR A 309 9.65 18.98 11.19
C TYR A 309 9.97 19.30 9.72
N GLY A 310 10.36 20.54 9.41
CA GLY A 310 10.65 20.99 8.05
C GLY A 310 9.42 21.14 7.14
N THR A 311 8.21 21.10 7.71
CA THR A 311 6.94 21.13 6.98
C THR A 311 6.47 22.56 6.69
N ASN A 312 5.36 22.68 5.96
CA ASN A 312 4.78 23.97 5.61
C ASN A 312 3.24 23.92 5.68
N SER A 313 2.67 24.79 6.52
CA SER A 313 1.23 24.90 6.74
C SER A 313 0.43 25.31 5.50
N SER A 314 1.08 25.91 4.51
CA SER A 314 0.44 26.37 3.27
C SER A 314 0.35 25.29 2.19
N THR A 315 1.08 24.18 2.34
CA THR A 315 1.11 23.09 1.35
C THR A 315 0.72 21.75 1.93
N SER A 316 0.69 21.61 3.26
CA SER A 316 0.40 20.35 3.94
C SER A 316 -0.43 20.55 5.20
N ASP A 317 -1.22 19.54 5.50
CA ASP A 317 -2.12 19.47 6.65
C ASP A 317 -1.84 18.17 7.42
N SER A 318 -1.48 18.27 8.69
CA SER A 318 -1.33 17.14 9.60
C SER A 318 -2.51 17.10 10.55
N HIS A 319 -3.11 15.94 10.78
CA HIS A 319 -4.23 15.79 11.71
C HIS A 319 -4.25 14.39 12.32
N MET A 320 -5.19 14.18 13.24
CA MET A 320 -5.46 12.89 13.84
C MET A 320 -6.37 12.11 12.90
N ILE A 321 -6.10 10.82 12.71
CA ILE A 321 -6.78 9.99 11.73
C ILE A 321 -8.30 10.04 11.89
N LYS A 322 -9.02 10.20 10.78
CA LYS A 322 -10.49 10.07 10.74
C LYS A 322 -10.90 8.59 10.66
N ASN A 323 -12.15 8.29 11.01
CA ASN A 323 -12.63 6.92 10.92
C ASN A 323 -12.63 6.41 9.46
N MET A 324 -13.01 7.28 8.52
CA MET A 324 -12.96 6.99 7.09
C MET A 324 -11.53 6.72 6.60
N GLU A 325 -10.53 7.41 7.13
CA GLU A 325 -9.11 7.20 6.76
C GLU A 325 -8.57 5.89 7.33
N TRP A 326 -8.97 5.52 8.55
CA TRP A 326 -8.69 4.19 9.09
C TRP A 326 -9.26 3.08 8.20
N GLY A 327 -10.52 3.25 7.75
CA GLY A 327 -11.15 2.30 6.84
C GLY A 327 -10.38 2.13 5.53
N ALA A 328 -9.79 3.22 5.01
CA ALA A 328 -8.95 3.14 3.82
C ALA A 328 -7.71 2.25 4.02
N VAL A 329 -7.07 2.40 5.18
CA VAL A 329 -5.91 1.58 5.54
C VAL A 329 -6.33 0.12 5.72
N ALA A 330 -7.45 -0.13 6.41
CA ALA A 330 -7.95 -1.48 6.67
C ALA A 330 -8.30 -2.22 5.37
N TYR A 331 -8.91 -1.53 4.41
CA TYR A 331 -9.25 -2.08 3.10
C TYR A 331 -8.00 -2.39 2.28
N LEU A 332 -7.03 -1.46 2.23
CA LEU A 332 -5.77 -1.71 1.55
C LEU A 332 -5.00 -2.88 2.19
N SER A 333 -4.97 -2.94 3.52
CA SER A 333 -4.38 -4.07 4.27
C SER A 333 -5.05 -5.40 3.94
N SER A 334 -6.35 -5.42 3.69
CA SER A 334 -7.12 -6.64 3.38
C SER A 334 -7.33 -6.85 1.89
N SER A 335 -6.41 -6.34 1.05
CA SER A 335 -6.41 -6.52 -0.40
C SER A 335 -5.19 -7.29 -0.86
N ILE A 336 -5.11 -7.58 -2.16
CA ILE A 336 -3.93 -8.18 -2.81
C ILE A 336 -2.67 -7.30 -2.75
N TYR A 337 -2.82 -6.04 -2.35
CA TYR A 337 -1.69 -5.13 -2.12
C TYR A 337 -1.21 -5.17 -0.66
N GLY A 338 -1.97 -5.80 0.25
CA GLY A 338 -1.70 -5.88 1.69
C GLY A 338 -1.36 -7.30 2.14
N ARG A 339 -2.26 -7.94 2.90
CA ARG A 339 -2.08 -9.25 3.54
C ARG A 339 -2.45 -10.45 2.65
N TYR A 340 -2.89 -10.20 1.43
CA TYR A 340 -3.24 -11.23 0.46
C TYR A 340 -2.24 -11.26 -0.70
N ASN A 341 -1.81 -12.44 -1.13
CA ASN A 341 -1.04 -12.66 -2.36
C ASN A 341 -1.96 -12.70 -3.60
N ASP A 342 -3.16 -13.25 -3.43
CA ASP A 342 -4.22 -13.29 -4.43
C ASP A 342 -5.59 -13.24 -3.73
N ALA A 343 -6.69 -13.29 -4.47
CA ALA A 343 -8.05 -13.16 -3.91
C ALA A 343 -8.40 -14.20 -2.83
N SER A 344 -7.66 -15.32 -2.74
CA SER A 344 -7.91 -16.46 -1.86
C SER A 344 -6.72 -16.87 -0.98
N THR A 345 -5.52 -16.39 -1.27
CA THR A 345 -4.28 -16.80 -0.60
C THR A 345 -3.69 -15.64 0.20
N CYS A 346 -3.45 -15.85 1.50
CA CYS A 346 -2.74 -14.89 2.34
C CYS A 346 -1.23 -14.92 2.07
N ILE A 347 -0.52 -13.88 2.49
CA ILE A 347 0.92 -13.95 2.72
C ILE A 347 1.25 -14.96 3.83
N ASP A 348 2.51 -15.39 3.96
CA ASP A 348 2.94 -16.45 4.89
C ASP A 348 2.56 -16.17 6.36
N SER A 349 2.53 -14.90 6.77
CA SER A 349 2.13 -14.48 8.12
C SER A 349 0.61 -14.47 8.35
N GLY A 350 -0.19 -14.75 7.31
CA GLY A 350 -1.64 -14.82 7.33
C GLY A 350 -2.34 -13.52 6.91
N CYS A 351 -3.66 -13.60 6.68
CA CYS A 351 -4.47 -12.48 6.19
C CYS A 351 -4.75 -11.40 7.24
N GLU A 352 -4.60 -11.74 8.51
CA GLU A 352 -4.94 -10.90 9.65
C GLU A 352 -3.67 -10.26 10.24
N VAL A 353 -3.73 -8.98 10.57
CA VAL A 353 -2.63 -8.28 11.25
C VAL A 353 -2.55 -8.76 12.69
N TRP A 354 -1.37 -9.18 13.14
CA TRP A 354 -1.24 -9.74 14.49
C TRP A 354 -1.30 -8.67 15.57
N ILE A 355 -1.85 -9.05 16.72
CA ILE A 355 -1.97 -8.18 17.88
C ILE A 355 -0.61 -7.74 18.42
N ASN A 356 -0.43 -6.46 18.70
CA ASN A 356 0.55 -5.96 19.64
C ASN A 356 0.02 -6.20 21.08
N ASN A 357 0.50 -7.24 21.74
CA ASN A 357 0.01 -7.67 23.06
C ASN A 357 0.79 -7.05 24.24
N ILE A 358 1.54 -5.96 24.03
CA ILE A 358 2.43 -5.41 25.05
C ILE A 358 1.69 -4.44 25.98
N ASN A 359 1.81 -4.66 27.29
CA ASN A 359 1.42 -3.73 28.34
C ASN A 359 2.66 -3.29 29.14
N THR A 360 2.83 -1.98 29.31
CA THR A 360 3.97 -1.45 30.08
C THR A 360 3.78 -1.52 31.59
N TYR A 361 2.54 -1.68 32.06
CA TYR A 361 2.24 -1.76 33.50
C TYR A 361 2.17 -3.20 34.00
N THR A 362 2.05 -3.34 35.32
CA THR A 362 1.93 -4.66 35.95
C THR A 362 0.59 -5.31 35.64
N GLN A 363 0.52 -6.63 35.82
CA GLN A 363 -0.69 -7.40 35.52
C GLN A 363 -1.91 -6.81 36.25
N GLY A 364 -3.00 -6.63 35.50
CA GLY A 364 -4.26 -6.06 36.01
C GLY A 364 -4.32 -4.53 35.99
N GLN A 365 -3.23 -3.84 35.60
CA GLN A 365 -3.24 -2.39 35.38
C GLN A 365 -3.32 -2.07 33.90
N LEU A 366 -4.15 -1.10 33.55
CA LEU A 366 -4.21 -0.54 32.21
C LEU A 366 -3.12 0.52 32.05
N GLY A 367 -2.10 0.20 31.26
CA GLY A 367 -1.03 1.12 30.88
C GLY A 367 -0.91 1.27 29.37
N PRO A 368 0.03 2.11 28.91
CA PRO A 368 0.34 2.24 27.50
C PRO A 368 1.07 1.01 26.97
N SER A 369 1.14 0.90 25.65
CA SER A 369 1.91 -0.11 24.95
C SER A 369 3.31 0.37 24.54
N ILE A 370 4.02 -0.48 23.80
CA ILE A 370 5.26 -0.17 23.09
C ILE A 370 5.00 -0.37 21.59
N THR A 371 5.31 0.63 20.78
CA THR A 371 5.04 0.64 19.34
C THR A 371 5.90 -0.36 18.55
N GLY A 372 5.35 -0.90 17.47
CA GLY A 372 6.05 -1.81 16.56
C GLY A 372 6.28 -3.22 17.10
N CYS A 373 5.70 -3.55 18.25
CA CYS A 373 5.75 -4.90 18.78
C CYS A 373 4.66 -5.79 18.15
N ALA A 374 4.89 -7.10 18.14
CA ALA A 374 3.97 -8.11 17.68
C ALA A 374 3.90 -9.23 18.71
N GLY A 375 2.71 -9.75 18.94
CA GLY A 375 2.50 -10.97 19.70
C GLY A 375 3.02 -12.20 18.96
N THR A 376 2.98 -13.35 19.62
CA THR A 376 3.38 -14.64 19.03
C THR A 376 2.35 -15.23 18.07
N SER A 377 1.18 -14.60 17.97
CA SER A 377 0.05 -14.99 17.12
C SER A 377 -0.92 -13.82 17.04
N LYS A 378 -1.86 -13.88 16.09
CA LYS A 378 -2.97 -12.93 15.99
C LYS A 378 -3.78 -12.68 17.27
N SER A 379 -3.94 -13.71 18.11
CA SER A 379 -4.72 -13.66 19.35
C SER A 379 -3.86 -13.80 20.61
N ALA A 380 -2.57 -13.43 20.54
CA ALA A 380 -1.65 -13.61 21.66
C ALA A 380 -2.16 -12.93 22.95
N GLY A 381 -2.01 -13.60 24.09
CA GLY A 381 -2.40 -13.04 25.40
C GLY A 381 -1.45 -11.93 25.86
N VAL A 382 -1.91 -11.03 26.73
CA VAL A 382 -1.15 -9.85 27.19
C VAL A 382 0.22 -10.19 27.79
N SER A 383 1.22 -9.42 27.41
CA SER A 383 2.57 -9.43 27.98
C SER A 383 2.80 -8.17 28.82
N ASN A 384 2.73 -8.30 30.14
CA ASN A 384 2.83 -7.21 31.11
C ASN A 384 4.27 -6.81 31.47
N SER A 385 4.41 -5.65 32.12
CA SER A 385 5.66 -5.11 32.69
C SER A 385 6.80 -4.97 31.68
N ARG A 386 6.45 -4.62 30.43
CA ARG A 386 7.42 -4.40 29.36
C ARG A 386 7.79 -2.92 29.27
N ILE A 387 9.03 -2.63 28.93
CA ILE A 387 9.49 -1.25 28.67
C ILE A 387 10.02 -1.05 27.24
N VAL A 388 10.14 -2.16 26.52
CA VAL A 388 10.55 -2.30 25.12
C VAL A 388 9.84 -3.55 24.58
N CYS A 389 9.92 -3.80 23.27
CA CYS A 389 9.62 -5.13 22.73
C CYS A 389 10.56 -6.20 23.35
N ALA A 390 10.46 -7.47 22.95
CA ALA A 390 11.33 -8.52 23.51
C ALA A 390 12.84 -8.17 23.39
N SER A 391 13.68 -8.74 24.24
CA SER A 391 15.13 -8.46 24.17
C SER A 391 15.69 -8.95 22.82
N GLY A 392 16.44 -8.08 22.12
CA GLY A 392 16.95 -8.38 20.77
C GLY A 392 15.90 -8.29 19.66
N TYR A 393 14.66 -7.89 20.00
CA TYR A 393 13.56 -7.77 19.04
C TYR A 393 13.84 -6.70 18.01
N ASP A 394 13.62 -7.05 16.76
CA ASP A 394 13.71 -6.13 15.65
C ASP A 394 12.36 -6.01 14.94
N TRP A 395 11.77 -4.81 14.99
CA TRP A 395 10.48 -4.55 14.35
C TRP A 395 10.48 -4.86 12.85
N LYS A 396 11.66 -4.82 12.22
CA LYS A 396 11.87 -5.09 10.79
C LYS A 396 11.75 -6.56 10.42
N THR A 397 11.89 -7.46 11.38
CA THR A 397 11.88 -8.92 11.15
C THR A 397 10.89 -9.63 12.06
N ASP A 398 10.93 -9.37 13.37
CA ASP A 398 10.03 -9.97 14.35
C ASP A 398 8.67 -9.28 14.39
N GLY A 399 8.63 -7.97 14.13
CA GLY A 399 7.39 -7.19 14.19
C GLY A 399 6.52 -7.22 12.97
N VAL A 400 7.03 -7.72 11.86
CA VAL A 400 6.36 -7.65 10.56
C VAL A 400 4.99 -8.33 10.54
N ASN A 401 4.75 -9.29 11.45
CA ASN A 401 3.44 -9.92 11.56
C ASN A 401 2.33 -8.95 12.02
N ALA A 402 2.68 -7.91 12.79
CA ALA A 402 1.78 -6.82 13.18
C ALA A 402 1.75 -5.67 12.16
N SER A 403 2.40 -5.84 11.00
CA SER A 403 2.36 -4.89 9.88
C SER A 403 1.21 -5.20 8.92
N THR A 404 0.56 -4.17 8.37
CA THR A 404 -0.49 -4.29 7.35
C THR A 404 -0.06 -4.95 6.04
N THR A 405 1.25 -5.08 5.80
CA THR A 405 1.81 -5.76 4.61
C THR A 405 2.49 -7.08 4.95
N GLY A 406 2.59 -7.43 6.24
CA GLY A 406 3.40 -8.56 6.71
C GLY A 406 4.90 -8.42 6.50
N ASN A 407 5.38 -7.21 6.18
CA ASN A 407 6.79 -6.86 6.06
C ASN A 407 7.04 -5.45 6.64
N GLN A 408 8.27 -4.95 6.58
CA GLN A 408 8.63 -3.65 7.14
C GLN A 408 8.02 -2.42 6.44
N TYR A 409 7.31 -2.55 5.32
CA TYR A 409 6.75 -1.42 4.57
C TYR A 409 5.37 -0.96 5.03
N GLY A 410 4.59 -1.82 5.69
CA GLY A 410 3.24 -1.50 6.17
C GLY A 410 3.18 -0.70 7.47
N ILE A 411 1.96 -0.53 7.94
CA ILE A 411 1.62 0.20 9.17
C ILE A 411 1.49 -0.80 10.33
N TYR A 412 2.02 -0.44 11.48
CA TYR A 412 2.06 -1.23 12.70
C TYR A 412 1.04 -0.73 13.72
N ASP A 413 0.79 -1.55 14.73
CA ASP A 413 -0.05 -1.20 15.89
C ASP A 413 -1.52 -0.94 15.53
N MET A 414 -2.01 -1.51 14.42
CA MET A 414 -3.43 -1.43 14.02
C MET A 414 -4.29 -2.59 14.55
N SER A 415 -3.65 -3.53 15.25
CA SER A 415 -4.28 -4.60 16.03
C SER A 415 -3.55 -4.66 17.37
N GLY A 416 -4.23 -4.44 18.48
CA GLY A 416 -3.58 -4.33 19.78
C GLY A 416 -2.87 -2.99 19.99
N GLY A 417 -1.93 -2.97 20.92
CA GLY A 417 -1.26 -1.73 21.33
C GLY A 417 -2.12 -0.97 22.34
N SER A 418 -2.06 0.36 22.31
CA SER A 418 -3.03 1.18 23.03
C SER A 418 -4.32 1.26 22.20
N TRP A 419 -5.43 1.67 22.80
CA TRP A 419 -6.62 2.00 22.01
C TRP A 419 -6.35 3.24 21.18
N GLU A 420 -6.60 3.19 19.89
CA GLU A 420 -6.46 4.39 19.06
C GLU A 420 -7.81 5.06 18.90
N TYR A 421 -7.92 6.29 19.42
CA TYR A 421 -9.01 7.17 19.04
C TYR A 421 -8.91 7.50 17.54
N ALA A 422 -10.06 7.44 16.86
CA ALA A 422 -10.23 8.04 15.54
C ALA A 422 -11.17 9.24 15.65
N MET A 423 -11.01 10.24 14.79
CA MET A 423 -11.90 11.39 14.70
C MET A 423 -13.24 11.00 14.05
N GLY A 424 -14.03 10.19 14.76
CA GLY A 424 -15.37 9.79 14.40
C GLY A 424 -16.30 9.93 15.60
N VAL A 425 -17.40 10.67 15.43
CA VAL A 425 -18.26 11.12 16.53
C VAL A 425 -19.72 11.17 16.10
N GLN A 426 -20.66 10.93 17.00
CA GLN A 426 -22.07 11.14 16.71
C GLN A 426 -22.54 12.57 16.97
N LYS A 427 -23.66 12.93 16.36
CA LYS A 427 -24.46 14.10 16.73
C LYS A 427 -25.06 13.92 18.12
N ASP A 428 -25.35 15.02 18.80
CA ASP A 428 -26.24 15.08 19.95
C ASP A 428 -27.73 15.12 19.51
N SER A 429 -28.65 15.15 20.47
CA SER A 429 -30.09 15.21 20.20
C SER A 429 -30.56 16.48 19.47
N SER A 430 -29.73 17.51 19.43
CA SER A 430 -29.99 18.80 18.76
C SER A 430 -29.29 18.90 17.41
N GLY A 431 -28.56 17.85 17.00
CA GLY A 431 -27.84 17.80 15.73
C GLY A 431 -26.43 18.38 15.76
N ASN A 432 -25.90 18.80 16.91
CA ASN A 432 -24.53 19.30 17.05
C ASN A 432 -23.54 18.16 17.29
N VAL A 433 -22.24 18.41 17.18
CA VAL A 433 -21.21 17.41 17.56
C VAL A 433 -21.25 17.13 19.05
N GLN A 434 -21.32 15.85 19.43
CA GLN A 434 -21.36 15.45 20.83
C GLN A 434 -19.96 15.33 21.44
N VAL A 435 -19.52 16.38 22.15
CA VAL A 435 -18.14 16.47 22.65
C VAL A 435 -17.82 15.56 23.84
N ALA A 436 -18.78 15.30 24.75
CA ALA A 436 -18.58 14.53 25.98
C ALA A 436 -17.30 14.93 26.76
N SER A 437 -16.43 13.97 27.11
CA SER A 437 -15.19 14.19 27.86
C SER A 437 -13.97 14.42 26.95
N SER A 438 -14.17 14.65 25.65
CA SER A 438 -13.08 14.87 24.68
C SER A 438 -12.15 16.03 25.01
N GLY A 439 -12.60 16.98 25.82
CA GLY A 439 -11.91 18.25 26.05
C GLY A 439 -12.25 19.32 25.00
N PHE A 440 -13.01 18.98 23.95
CA PHE A 440 -13.59 19.98 23.06
C PHE A 440 -14.81 20.67 23.68
N ASN A 441 -15.09 21.87 23.20
CA ASN A 441 -16.33 22.61 23.41
C ASN A 441 -16.77 23.28 22.11
N ALA A 442 -17.93 23.94 22.11
CA ALA A 442 -18.50 24.57 20.91
C ALA A 442 -17.56 25.56 20.19
N SER A 443 -16.63 26.20 20.91
CA SER A 443 -15.67 27.16 20.34
C SER A 443 -14.33 26.54 19.94
N SER A 444 -14.03 25.31 20.37
CA SER A 444 -12.75 24.64 20.13
C SER A 444 -12.88 23.41 19.24
N LEU A 445 -14.08 23.08 18.77
CA LEU A 445 -14.29 22.02 17.80
C LEU A 445 -13.56 22.36 16.49
N PRO A 446 -12.87 21.38 15.89
CA PRO A 446 -12.23 21.60 14.60
C PRO A 446 -13.28 21.71 13.49
N ASP A 447 -12.84 22.14 12.31
CA ASP A 447 -13.67 22.13 11.11
C ASP A 447 -14.18 20.71 10.81
N SER A 448 -15.38 20.60 10.23
CA SER A 448 -16.00 19.34 9.81
C SER A 448 -15.12 18.44 8.93
N LYS A 449 -14.13 19.00 8.20
CA LYS A 449 -13.20 18.19 7.40
C LYS A 449 -12.31 17.25 8.23
N TYR A 450 -12.20 17.50 9.54
CA TYR A 450 -11.35 16.76 10.47
C TYR A 450 -12.06 15.62 11.21
N TYR A 451 -13.34 15.37 11.00
CA TYR A 451 -14.05 14.27 11.65
C TYR A 451 -15.18 13.68 10.81
N ASP A 452 -15.48 12.40 11.04
CA ASP A 452 -16.68 11.75 10.54
C ASP A 452 -17.83 11.91 11.53
N LEU A 453 -18.94 12.50 11.06
CA LEU A 453 -20.12 12.76 11.89
C LEU A 453 -21.24 11.75 11.64
N TYR A 454 -21.66 11.05 12.68
CA TYR A 454 -22.68 10.00 12.63
C TYR A 454 -24.01 10.45 13.23
N GLU A 455 -25.12 9.81 12.85
CA GLU A 455 -26.44 10.13 13.39
C GLU A 455 -26.54 9.82 14.90
N TYR A 456 -27.41 10.55 15.59
CA TYR A 456 -27.57 10.42 17.03
C TYR A 456 -28.18 9.06 17.43
N GLN A 457 -27.61 8.44 18.46
CA GLN A 457 -28.22 7.35 19.20
C GLN A 457 -28.17 7.67 20.70
N ALA A 458 -29.34 7.64 21.35
CA ALA A 458 -29.47 8.02 22.75
C ALA A 458 -28.85 6.97 23.69
N GLU A 459 -29.22 5.71 23.52
CA GLU A 459 -28.85 4.62 24.43
C GLU A 459 -27.90 3.63 23.77
N ASP A 460 -27.25 2.80 24.60
CA ASP A 460 -26.52 1.65 24.10
C ASP A 460 -27.46 0.73 23.31
N GLY A 461 -26.98 0.23 22.17
CA GLY A 461 -27.74 -0.65 21.31
C GLY A 461 -27.11 -0.81 19.93
N ILE A 462 -27.88 -1.46 19.06
CA ILE A 462 -27.50 -1.74 17.68
C ILE A 462 -27.87 -0.56 16.79
N GLY A 463 -26.89 -0.08 16.01
CA GLY A 463 -27.07 1.07 15.14
C GLY A 463 -26.10 1.12 13.97
N TYR A 464 -25.64 -0.03 13.46
CA TYR A 464 -24.59 -0.12 12.45
C TYR A 464 -24.92 0.58 11.13
N THR A 465 -26.21 0.78 10.82
CA THR A 465 -26.66 1.49 9.62
C THR A 465 -26.25 2.96 9.58
N ARG A 466 -25.88 3.55 10.73
CA ARG A 466 -25.41 4.93 10.84
C ARG A 466 -24.01 5.14 10.26
N TYR A 467 -23.21 4.08 10.18
CA TYR A 467 -21.88 4.15 9.61
C TYR A 467 -21.91 4.21 8.07
N ARG A 468 -20.77 4.56 7.48
CA ARG A 468 -20.67 4.97 6.07
C ARG A 468 -19.86 3.95 5.27
N LEU A 469 -20.16 3.86 3.97
CA LEU A 469 -19.33 3.07 3.07
C LEU A 469 -17.89 3.59 3.06
N GLY A 470 -16.93 2.68 3.26
CA GLY A 470 -15.50 2.95 3.30
C GLY A 470 -14.93 3.09 4.71
N ASP A 471 -15.76 3.24 5.75
CA ASP A 471 -15.22 3.42 7.11
C ASP A 471 -14.89 2.10 7.82
N ALA A 472 -15.09 0.97 7.13
CA ALA A 472 -14.74 -0.37 7.58
C ALA A 472 -15.36 -0.73 8.94
N THR A 473 -16.62 -0.37 9.15
CA THR A 473 -17.38 -0.73 10.36
C THR A 473 -18.58 -1.61 10.05
N ARG A 474 -19.41 -1.24 9.07
CA ARG A 474 -20.67 -1.95 8.76
C ARG A 474 -20.50 -3.03 7.69
N GLU A 475 -19.62 -2.81 6.71
CA GLU A 475 -19.46 -3.73 5.58
C GLU A 475 -18.82 -5.05 6.00
N VAL A 476 -18.04 -5.03 7.09
CA VAL A 476 -17.23 -6.15 7.60
C VAL A 476 -17.92 -6.97 8.69
N LEU A 477 -19.22 -6.72 8.94
CA LEU A 477 -19.95 -7.42 9.98
C LEU A 477 -20.40 -8.81 9.53
N LYS A 478 -20.17 -9.80 10.37
CA LYS A 478 -20.67 -11.18 10.29
C LYS A 478 -22.03 -11.33 10.99
N ASN A 479 -22.38 -10.39 11.87
CA ASN A 479 -23.66 -10.33 12.57
C ASN A 479 -24.01 -8.87 12.89
N THR A 480 -25.22 -8.45 12.53
CA THR A 480 -25.71 -7.08 12.71
C THR A 480 -26.74 -6.95 13.84
N SER A 481 -27.05 -8.03 14.56
CA SER A 481 -28.11 -8.07 15.59
C SER A 481 -27.60 -7.88 17.02
N SER A 482 -26.28 -7.82 17.23
CA SER A 482 -25.67 -7.65 18.56
C SER A 482 -24.33 -6.89 18.48
N ASN A 483 -23.94 -6.25 19.58
CA ASN A 483 -22.56 -5.80 19.79
C ASN A 483 -21.75 -7.03 20.27
N GLY A 484 -20.47 -7.09 19.95
CA GLY A 484 -19.63 -8.25 20.31
C GLY A 484 -18.59 -8.57 19.24
N THR A 485 -18.08 -9.80 19.26
CA THR A 485 -17.10 -10.35 18.31
C THR A 485 -17.77 -10.67 16.96
N ASN A 486 -18.26 -9.65 16.28
CA ASN A 486 -19.10 -9.78 15.10
C ASN A 486 -18.49 -9.17 13.84
N ALA A 487 -17.33 -8.51 13.89
CA ALA A 487 -16.62 -8.09 12.69
C ALA A 487 -15.78 -9.25 12.12
N TRP A 488 -15.19 -9.03 10.93
CA TRP A 488 -14.22 -9.94 10.32
C TRP A 488 -13.14 -10.36 11.32
N TRP A 489 -12.70 -11.61 11.20
CA TRP A 489 -11.71 -12.27 12.07
C TRP A 489 -12.14 -12.50 13.52
N GLY A 490 -13.38 -12.11 13.89
CA GLY A 490 -13.85 -12.15 15.28
C GLY A 490 -13.59 -10.84 16.02
N ASP A 491 -13.14 -9.80 15.33
CA ASP A 491 -12.91 -8.47 15.87
C ASP A 491 -14.16 -7.94 16.61
N TYR A 492 -13.93 -7.21 17.70
CA TYR A 492 -15.01 -6.60 18.47
C TYR A 492 -15.62 -5.41 17.71
N SER A 493 -16.94 -5.44 17.55
CA SER A 493 -17.74 -4.39 16.92
C SER A 493 -18.79 -3.86 17.89
N CYS A 494 -18.75 -2.55 18.14
CA CYS A 494 -19.59 -1.91 19.13
C CYS A 494 -19.97 -0.47 18.74
N ASN A 495 -21.24 -0.13 18.88
CA ASN A 495 -21.78 1.15 18.42
C ASN A 495 -21.55 2.30 19.41
N ILE A 496 -21.15 3.47 18.91
CA ILE A 496 -21.15 4.74 19.67
C ILE A 496 -22.57 5.15 20.06
N TYR A 497 -22.75 5.80 21.20
CA TYR A 497 -24.03 6.35 21.66
C TYR A 497 -23.81 7.51 22.64
N SER A 498 -24.87 8.08 23.20
CA SER A 498 -24.80 9.37 23.91
C SER A 498 -23.76 9.42 25.06
N SER A 499 -23.60 8.35 25.84
CA SER A 499 -22.58 8.35 26.91
C SER A 499 -21.15 8.15 26.41
N TYR A 500 -20.99 7.54 25.23
CA TYR A 500 -19.70 7.23 24.61
C TYR A 500 -19.75 7.56 23.10
N PRO A 501 -19.71 8.86 22.73
CA PRO A 501 -19.99 9.28 21.37
C PRO A 501 -18.80 9.18 20.40
N TRP A 502 -17.58 8.88 20.86
CA TRP A 502 -16.36 8.85 20.06
C TRP A 502 -15.93 7.41 19.74
N LEU A 503 -15.32 7.21 18.57
CA LEU A 503 -14.84 5.90 18.11
C LEU A 503 -13.41 5.57 18.58
N TYR A 504 -13.22 4.29 18.92
CA TYR A 504 -11.92 3.62 18.97
C TYR A 504 -11.76 2.63 17.83
N ARG A 505 -10.50 2.35 17.48
CA ARG A 505 -10.12 1.32 16.52
C ARG A 505 -8.99 0.42 17.04
N GLY A 506 -8.81 -0.71 16.38
CA GLY A 506 -7.65 -1.61 16.53
C GLY A 506 -7.72 -2.61 17.68
N GLY A 507 -8.39 -2.28 18.79
CA GLY A 507 -8.34 -3.07 20.01
C GLY A 507 -7.04 -2.83 20.78
N THR A 508 -7.08 -2.82 22.11
CA THR A 508 -5.85 -2.74 22.92
C THR A 508 -5.22 -4.12 23.17
N TYR A 509 -3.98 -4.16 23.65
CA TYR A 509 -3.17 -5.36 23.90
C TYR A 509 -3.82 -6.51 24.68
N TYR A 510 -4.88 -6.26 25.46
CA TYR A 510 -5.57 -7.29 26.25
C TYR A 510 -6.78 -7.91 25.54
N ARG A 511 -7.17 -7.41 24.37
CA ARG A 511 -8.34 -7.89 23.62
C ARG A 511 -8.12 -9.27 22.97
N SER A 512 -6.88 -9.76 22.88
CA SER A 512 -6.58 -11.10 22.35
C SER A 512 -7.21 -11.32 20.96
N SER A 513 -8.18 -12.24 20.82
CA SER A 513 -8.91 -12.52 19.57
C SER A 513 -9.82 -11.39 19.10
N ASP A 514 -10.10 -10.43 19.97
CA ASP A 514 -11.10 -9.39 19.72
C ASP A 514 -10.48 -8.10 19.17
N ALA A 515 -9.14 -8.05 19.06
CA ALA A 515 -8.38 -6.97 18.46
C ALA A 515 -8.12 -7.25 16.98
N GLY A 516 -8.07 -6.18 16.18
CA GLY A 516 -7.83 -6.28 14.75
C GLY A 516 -8.11 -4.98 14.02
N VAL A 517 -7.72 -4.93 12.75
CA VAL A 517 -7.87 -3.72 11.91
C VAL A 517 -9.33 -3.32 11.68
N PHE A 518 -10.26 -4.27 11.83
CA PHE A 518 -11.70 -4.08 11.68
C PHE A 518 -12.42 -3.94 13.02
N GLN A 519 -11.68 -4.00 14.13
CA GLN A 519 -12.20 -3.71 15.45
C GLN A 519 -12.62 -2.24 15.55
N PHE A 520 -13.82 -2.01 16.08
CA PHE A 520 -14.26 -0.68 16.50
C PHE A 520 -15.08 -0.73 17.79
N ASP A 521 -14.83 0.26 18.66
CA ASP A 521 -15.54 0.43 19.93
C ASP A 521 -15.84 1.91 20.19
N ARG A 522 -16.34 2.22 21.38
CA ARG A 522 -16.81 3.54 21.77
C ARG A 522 -16.11 4.06 23.03
N ASN A 523 -16.02 5.38 23.14
CA ASN A 523 -15.63 6.06 24.38
C ASN A 523 -16.17 7.49 24.48
N ASN A 524 -15.95 8.13 25.62
CA ASN A 524 -16.34 9.49 25.92
C ASN A 524 -15.29 10.54 25.48
N GLY A 525 -14.13 10.13 24.95
CA GLY A 525 -13.05 11.02 24.52
C GLY A 525 -12.08 11.45 25.64
N GLY A 526 -12.28 10.91 26.85
CA GLY A 526 -11.52 11.25 28.04
C GLY A 526 -10.07 10.77 28.00
N SER A 527 -9.34 11.11 29.05
CA SER A 527 -7.95 10.72 29.24
C SER A 527 -7.86 9.36 29.93
N TYR A 528 -7.23 8.39 29.29
CA TYR A 528 -6.97 7.07 29.86
C TYR A 528 -5.53 6.62 29.61
N ALA A 529 -5.00 5.79 30.50
CA ALA A 529 -3.60 5.36 30.48
C ALA A 529 -3.25 4.41 29.34
N ASN A 530 -4.24 3.86 28.64
CA ASN A 530 -4.08 2.90 27.55
C ASN A 530 -4.75 3.38 26.26
N ASP A 531 -4.96 4.70 26.11
CA ASP A 531 -5.54 5.30 24.91
C ASP A 531 -4.55 6.25 24.25
N SER A 532 -4.38 6.09 22.95
CA SER A 532 -3.50 6.84 22.06
C SER A 532 -4.26 7.26 20.80
N PHE A 533 -3.51 7.63 19.76
CA PHE A 533 -4.02 8.09 18.48
C PHE A 533 -3.00 7.87 17.36
N ARG A 534 -3.45 8.04 16.12
CA ARG A 534 -2.63 8.07 14.91
C ARG A 534 -2.69 9.41 14.21
N SER A 535 -1.62 9.77 13.52
CA SER A 535 -1.56 10.96 12.67
C SER A 535 -1.63 10.63 11.19
N VAL A 536 -2.19 11.57 10.44
CA VAL A 536 -2.22 11.62 8.97
C VAL A 536 -1.59 12.94 8.50
N ILE A 537 -0.93 12.93 7.34
CA ILE A 537 -0.52 14.12 6.60
C ILE A 537 -1.12 14.07 5.18
N THR A 538 -1.75 15.16 4.75
CA THR A 538 -2.34 15.33 3.42
C THR A 538 -1.97 16.69 2.82
N ALA A 539 -2.36 16.93 1.57
CA ALA A 539 -2.39 18.26 1.00
C ALA A 539 -3.36 19.16 1.80
N TYR A 540 -3.09 20.47 1.80
CA TYR A 540 -3.88 21.48 2.51
C TYR A 540 -5.22 21.81 1.84
#